data_AF-A0AA95IAQ4-F1
#
_entry.id   AF-A0AA95IAQ4-F1
#
_cell.length_a   1.000
_cell.length_b   1.000
_cell.length_c   1.000
_cell.angle_alpha   90.00
_cell.angle_beta   90.00
_cell.angle_gamma   90.00
#
_symmetry.space_group_name_H-M   'P 1'
#
loop_
_entity.id
_entity.type
_entity.pdbx_description
1 polymer ?
#
loop_
_entity_poly.entity_id
_entity_poly.type
_entity_poly.pdbx_seq_one_letter_code
_entity_poly.pdbx_strand_id
1 'polypeptide(L)'
;MANYRKNKQRSKSHATNEYDEFQQPENSDVSLEYTESSVNRNSSSTQKVRGKHRFWIGITALIMFGTGIYFQSSVSTIKDVQSDGIGKGMQAGVRLVSSDDLADLVARDFKIEMKQNTTTSRMLIWDFAAEDGDVVTVKVDGNILQTNINIMNSPVALDIPVPSVVEILGVKDGGGGITYAAKFPGAVQNNVYFNAAEVGSSNVYTITVQ
;
A
#
# COMPACT_ATOMS: atom_id res chain seq x y z
N MET A 1 -48.73 21.56 -27.90
CA MET A 1 -48.30 22.22 -29.17
C MET A 1 -46.81 22.52 -29.07
N ALA A 2 -46.01 22.02 -30.02
CA ALA A 2 -44.69 22.49 -30.49
C ALA A 2 -43.53 22.67 -29.45
N ASN A 3 -42.26 22.32 -29.69
CA ASN A 3 -41.56 21.84 -30.87
C ASN A 3 -40.22 21.15 -30.51
N TYR A 4 -39.87 20.21 -31.37
CA TYR A 4 -38.63 19.44 -31.51
C TYR A 4 -37.41 20.31 -31.86
N ARG A 5 -36.19 19.91 -31.46
CA ARG A 5 -34.97 20.07 -32.27
C ARG A 5 -33.87 19.06 -31.89
N LYS A 6 -33.77 18.00 -32.68
CA LYS A 6 -32.59 17.16 -32.89
C LYS A 6 -31.51 18.00 -33.58
N ASN A 7 -30.24 17.77 -33.26
CA ASN A 7 -29.15 18.06 -34.19
C ASN A 7 -28.18 16.88 -34.26
N LYS A 8 -27.90 16.45 -35.49
CA LYS A 8 -27.09 15.29 -35.90
C LYS A 8 -26.25 15.76 -37.09
N GLN A 9 -25.06 15.16 -37.26
CA GLN A 9 -24.17 15.09 -38.44
C GLN A 9 -22.79 15.77 -38.24
N ARG A 10 -21.71 14.96 -38.12
CA ARG A 10 -20.78 14.39 -39.15
C ARG A 10 -19.64 15.39 -39.45
N SER A 11 -18.40 15.06 -39.80
CA SER A 11 -17.63 13.84 -40.13
C SER A 11 -16.16 14.27 -40.39
N LYS A 12 -15.18 13.36 -40.23
CA LYS A 12 -14.00 13.07 -41.11
C LYS A 12 -13.01 12.21 -40.29
N SER A 13 -12.67 10.94 -40.56
CA SER A 13 -12.21 10.17 -41.75
C SER A 13 -10.76 10.44 -42.19
N HIS A 14 -9.86 9.50 -41.88
CA HIS A 14 -8.62 9.06 -42.57
C HIS A 14 -8.28 7.69 -41.91
N ALA A 15 -8.32 6.47 -42.50
CA ALA A 15 -7.77 5.91 -43.75
C ALA A 15 -6.26 6.16 -43.87
N THR A 16 -5.33 5.21 -44.06
CA THR A 16 -5.24 3.75 -44.27
C THR A 16 -3.73 3.43 -44.11
N ASN A 17 -3.32 2.20 -43.83
CA ASN A 17 -2.19 1.54 -44.52
C ASN A 17 -2.10 0.06 -44.09
N GLU A 18 -2.33 -0.77 -45.09
CA GLU A 18 -2.19 -2.22 -45.20
C GLU A 18 -0.82 -2.52 -45.87
N TYR A 19 -0.50 -3.80 -46.04
CA TYR A 19 0.73 -4.42 -46.62
C TYR A 19 1.88 -4.64 -45.62
N ASP A 20 2.53 -5.80 -45.50
CA ASP A 20 2.46 -7.04 -46.29
C ASP A 20 2.97 -8.24 -45.47
N GLU A 21 2.43 -9.40 -45.83
CA GLU A 21 2.79 -10.78 -45.50
C GLU A 21 4.12 -11.17 -46.17
N PHE A 22 4.86 -12.16 -45.65
CA PHE A 22 5.57 -13.25 -46.39
C PHE A 22 6.67 -13.94 -45.54
N GLN A 23 6.35 -15.18 -45.16
CA GLN A 23 7.10 -16.45 -45.28
C GLN A 23 8.49 -16.67 -44.65
N GLN A 24 8.52 -17.77 -43.88
CA GLN A 24 9.67 -18.58 -43.47
C GLN A 24 9.77 -19.83 -44.39
N PRO A 25 10.98 -20.33 -44.71
CA PRO A 25 11.40 -21.69 -44.26
C PRO A 25 12.92 -21.72 -43.91
N GLU A 26 13.40 -22.41 -42.87
CA GLU A 26 13.66 -23.86 -42.68
C GLU A 26 14.85 -24.46 -43.49
N ASN A 27 15.73 -25.13 -42.74
CA ASN A 27 16.75 -26.13 -43.11
C ASN A 27 18.05 -25.71 -43.85
N SER A 28 19.19 -25.90 -43.19
CA SER A 28 19.96 -27.16 -43.34
C SER A 28 21.27 -27.16 -42.55
N ASP A 29 21.71 -28.38 -42.31
CA ASP A 29 22.59 -28.93 -41.30
C ASP A 29 24.08 -29.00 -41.73
N VAL A 30 24.97 -29.07 -40.72
CA VAL A 30 26.10 -30.02 -40.58
C VAL A 30 27.43 -29.81 -41.36
N SER A 31 28.44 -29.43 -40.54
CA SER A 31 29.73 -30.13 -40.26
C SER A 31 31.00 -30.03 -41.14
N LEU A 32 32.11 -29.73 -40.41
CA LEU A 32 33.45 -30.40 -40.38
C LEU A 32 34.31 -30.30 -41.66
N GLU A 33 35.63 -30.19 -41.71
CA GLU A 33 36.78 -30.33 -40.80
C GLU A 33 38.03 -29.75 -41.54
N TYR A 34 38.94 -29.11 -40.77
CA TYR A 34 40.41 -29.18 -40.84
C TYR A 34 41.17 -28.42 -41.95
N THR A 35 42.21 -27.67 -41.54
CA THR A 35 43.60 -27.91 -41.96
C THR A 35 44.59 -27.26 -40.97
N GLU A 36 45.51 -28.10 -40.48
CA GLU A 36 46.89 -27.92 -39.96
C GLU A 36 47.51 -26.51 -39.84
N SER A 37 48.01 -26.12 -38.66
CA SER A 37 49.36 -26.40 -38.08
C SER A 37 50.54 -25.69 -38.77
N SER A 38 51.17 -24.73 -38.08
CA SER A 38 52.63 -24.60 -38.08
C SER A 38 53.16 -24.00 -36.77
N VAL A 39 54.24 -24.61 -36.30
CA VAL A 39 54.94 -24.43 -35.03
C VAL A 39 56.13 -23.48 -35.21
N ASN A 40 56.38 -22.51 -34.32
CA ASN A 40 57.70 -22.38 -33.63
C ASN A 40 57.87 -21.22 -32.63
N ARG A 41 58.55 -21.59 -31.53
CA ARG A 41 59.61 -20.88 -30.76
C ARG A 41 59.29 -19.72 -29.79
N ASN A 42 59.43 -20.12 -28.52
CA ASN A 42 60.37 -19.60 -27.51
C ASN A 42 60.03 -18.34 -26.67
N SER A 43 59.90 -18.63 -25.37
CA SER A 43 60.39 -17.89 -24.19
C SER A 43 59.94 -16.43 -24.08
N SER A 44 59.19 -16.02 -23.06
CA SER A 44 59.68 -15.91 -21.68
C SER A 44 58.65 -15.14 -20.84
N SER A 45 58.62 -15.45 -19.54
CA SER A 45 58.07 -14.65 -18.43
C SER A 45 56.65 -14.08 -18.54
N THR A 46 55.73 -14.58 -17.70
CA THR A 46 55.12 -13.79 -16.60
C THR A 46 54.11 -14.61 -15.79
N GLN A 47 53.84 -14.13 -14.58
CA GLN A 47 53.22 -14.81 -13.44
C GLN A 47 51.78 -15.33 -13.63
N LYS A 48 51.56 -16.55 -13.11
CA LYS A 48 50.57 -16.89 -12.06
C LYS A 48 49.37 -15.94 -11.88
N VAL A 49 48.18 -16.35 -12.34
CA VAL A 49 46.91 -16.06 -11.62
C VAL A 49 45.98 -17.27 -11.64
N ARG A 50 45.97 -17.95 -10.50
CA ARG A 50 45.09 -19.06 -10.12
C ARG A 50 43.65 -18.54 -10.03
N GLY A 51 42.66 -19.32 -10.51
CA GLY A 51 41.25 -18.94 -10.71
C GLY A 51 40.45 -18.46 -9.49
N LYS A 52 40.80 -17.28 -8.95
CA LYS A 52 40.11 -16.62 -7.82
C LYS A 52 38.77 -15.98 -8.21
N HIS A 53 38.53 -15.71 -9.49
CA HIS A 53 37.30 -15.05 -9.95
C HIS A 53 36.06 -15.96 -9.84
N ARG A 54 36.19 -17.26 -10.11
CA ARG A 54 35.05 -18.20 -10.06
C ARG A 54 34.55 -18.44 -8.63
N PHE A 55 35.45 -18.36 -7.64
CA PHE A 55 35.10 -18.49 -6.23
C PHE A 55 34.36 -17.23 -5.70
N TRP A 56 34.78 -16.04 -6.15
CA TRP A 56 34.14 -14.79 -5.75
C TRP A 56 32.74 -14.58 -6.35
N ILE A 57 32.52 -14.99 -7.60
CA ILE A 57 31.20 -14.90 -8.26
C ILE A 57 30.15 -15.79 -7.56
N GLY A 58 30.55 -16.98 -7.09
CA GLY A 58 29.65 -17.88 -6.36
C GLY A 58 29.22 -17.33 -4.99
N ILE A 59 30.14 -16.69 -4.26
CA ILE A 59 29.83 -16.07 -2.96
C ILE A 59 28.93 -14.85 -3.13
N THR A 60 29.11 -14.03 -4.16
CA THR A 60 28.24 -12.86 -4.41
C THR A 60 26.82 -13.29 -4.78
N ALA A 61 26.66 -14.33 -5.59
CA ALA A 61 25.34 -14.88 -5.92
C ALA A 61 24.63 -15.47 -4.69
N LEU A 62 25.35 -16.16 -3.80
CA LEU A 62 24.79 -16.72 -2.56
C LEU A 62 24.37 -15.62 -1.56
N ILE A 63 25.13 -14.53 -1.46
CA ILE A 63 24.76 -13.38 -0.62
C ILE A 63 23.53 -12.67 -1.19
N MET A 64 23.45 -12.45 -2.51
CA MET A 64 22.24 -11.85 -3.12
C MET A 64 21.00 -12.75 -2.98
N PHE A 65 21.15 -14.07 -3.10
CA PHE A 65 20.04 -15.01 -2.91
C PHE A 65 19.62 -15.11 -1.43
N GLY A 66 20.57 -15.06 -0.50
CA GLY A 66 20.31 -15.04 0.95
C GLY A 66 19.60 -13.77 1.41
N THR A 67 19.86 -12.61 0.78
CA THR A 67 19.14 -11.37 1.09
C THR A 67 17.70 -11.31 0.54
N GLY A 68 17.37 -12.14 -0.45
CA GLY A 68 16.05 -12.12 -1.12
C GLY A 68 14.92 -12.80 -0.34
N ILE A 69 15.24 -13.62 0.67
CA ILE A 69 14.25 -14.49 1.34
C ILE A 69 13.72 -13.88 2.66
N TYR A 70 14.27 -12.75 3.12
CA TYR A 70 13.90 -12.17 4.43
C TYR A 70 12.73 -11.18 4.44
N PHE A 71 12.12 -10.87 3.29
CA PHE A 71 10.93 -10.00 3.20
C PHE A 71 9.66 -10.79 2.90
N GLN A 72 9.35 -11.79 3.71
CA GLN A 72 7.98 -12.29 3.80
C GLN A 72 7.31 -11.64 5.02
N SER A 73 7.03 -10.33 4.89
CA SER A 73 6.14 -9.67 5.83
C SER A 73 4.75 -10.29 5.66
N SER A 74 4.23 -10.90 6.73
CA SER A 74 2.85 -11.39 6.76
C SER A 74 1.92 -10.25 6.35
N VAL A 75 1.12 -10.47 5.30
CA VAL A 75 0.13 -9.49 4.84
C VAL A 75 -0.99 -9.46 5.88
N SER A 76 -1.21 -8.31 6.50
CA SER A 76 -2.32 -8.09 7.43
C SER A 76 -3.66 -8.21 6.69
N THR A 77 -4.63 -8.88 7.30
CA THR A 77 -5.95 -9.14 6.70
C THR A 77 -7.08 -8.64 7.60
N ILE A 78 -8.27 -8.44 7.03
CA ILE A 78 -9.45 -8.04 7.81
C ILE A 78 -9.80 -9.02 8.94
N LYS A 79 -9.53 -10.33 8.74
CA LYS A 79 -9.79 -11.37 9.74
C LYS A 79 -8.99 -11.17 11.03
N ASP A 80 -7.85 -10.49 10.95
CA ASP A 80 -6.99 -10.23 12.10
C ASP A 80 -7.58 -9.17 13.04
N VAL A 81 -8.56 -8.39 12.57
CA VAL A 81 -9.13 -7.24 13.30
C VAL A 81 -10.65 -7.26 13.39
N GLN A 82 -11.34 -8.14 12.67
CA GLN A 82 -12.80 -8.13 12.58
C GLN A 82 -13.50 -8.27 13.95
N SER A 83 -12.90 -9.03 14.86
CA SER A 83 -13.49 -9.31 16.17
C SER A 83 -13.39 -8.12 17.14
N ASP A 84 -12.21 -7.49 17.26
CA ASP A 84 -11.92 -6.46 18.27
C ASP A 84 -11.63 -5.07 17.69
N GLY A 85 -11.40 -4.96 16.38
CA GLY A 85 -11.00 -3.74 15.70
C GLY A 85 -9.53 -3.38 15.93
N ILE A 86 -8.68 -4.30 16.41
CA ILE A 86 -7.32 -3.99 16.86
C ILE A 86 -6.27 -4.67 15.99
N GLY A 87 -5.61 -3.88 15.13
CA GLY A 87 -4.45 -4.31 14.35
C GLY A 87 -3.15 -4.21 15.14
N LYS A 88 -2.72 -5.32 15.73
CA LYS A 88 -1.44 -5.40 16.44
C LYS A 88 -0.27 -5.37 15.45
N GLY A 89 0.69 -4.49 15.69
CA GLY A 89 1.89 -4.36 14.84
C GLY A 89 1.65 -3.76 13.45
N MET A 90 0.41 -3.37 13.12
CA MET A 90 0.09 -2.78 11.82
C MET A 90 0.60 -1.34 11.70
N GLN A 91 0.94 -0.96 10.48
CA GLN A 91 1.40 0.39 10.15
C GLN A 91 0.21 1.31 9.81
N ALA A 92 0.42 2.62 9.92
CA ALA A 92 -0.57 3.58 9.44
C ALA A 92 -0.67 3.53 7.91
N GLY A 93 -1.89 3.72 7.38
CA GLY A 93 -2.16 3.62 5.93
C GLY A 93 -2.30 2.20 5.41
N VAL A 94 -2.37 1.19 6.29
CA VAL A 94 -2.70 -0.18 5.89
C VAL A 94 -4.12 -0.21 5.33
N ARG A 95 -4.25 -0.85 4.16
CA ARG A 95 -5.53 -1.20 3.54
C ARG A 95 -5.80 -2.68 3.79
N LEU A 96 -6.97 -3.01 4.33
CA LEU A 96 -7.33 -4.40 4.66
C LEU A 96 -8.32 -5.03 3.67
N VAL A 97 -9.14 -4.22 3.03
CA VAL A 97 -10.18 -4.67 2.10
C VAL A 97 -10.24 -3.76 0.88
N SER A 98 -10.79 -4.28 -0.22
CA SER A 98 -10.94 -3.52 -1.45
C SER A 98 -12.23 -2.71 -1.52
N SER A 99 -13.16 -2.91 -0.57
CA SER A 99 -14.48 -2.30 -0.48
C SER A 99 -14.99 -2.38 0.97
N ASP A 100 -15.75 -1.37 1.36
CA ASP A 100 -16.26 -1.12 2.71
C ASP A 100 -17.26 -2.19 3.18
N ASP A 101 -18.12 -2.66 2.28
CA ASP A 101 -19.08 -3.75 2.53
C ASP A 101 -18.39 -5.06 3.00
N LEU A 102 -17.11 -5.22 2.72
CA LEU A 102 -16.32 -6.40 3.08
C LEU A 102 -15.63 -6.27 4.45
N ALA A 103 -15.67 -5.08 5.07
CA ALA A 103 -15.04 -4.86 6.37
C ALA A 103 -15.79 -5.57 7.50
N ASP A 104 -17.13 -5.59 7.43
CA ASP A 104 -18.03 -6.17 8.44
C ASP A 104 -17.61 -5.81 9.88
N LEU A 105 -17.23 -4.54 10.07
CA LEU A 105 -16.84 -3.98 11.36
C LEU A 105 -18.04 -3.34 12.02
N VAL A 106 -18.18 -3.59 13.31
CA VAL A 106 -19.15 -2.91 14.16
C VAL A 106 -18.50 -1.70 14.82
N ALA A 107 -19.21 -0.57 14.77
CA ALA A 107 -18.89 0.67 15.47
C ALA A 107 -18.60 0.43 16.96
N ARG A 108 -17.51 1.02 17.48
CA ARG A 108 -17.08 0.81 18.86
C ARG A 108 -16.21 1.94 19.40
N ASP A 109 -16.14 2.01 20.73
CA ASP A 109 -15.26 2.91 21.45
C ASP A 109 -13.97 2.21 21.88
N PHE A 110 -12.90 2.99 22.01
CA PHE A 110 -11.59 2.50 22.43
C PHE A 110 -11.01 3.29 23.60
N LYS A 111 -10.18 2.60 24.40
CA LYS A 111 -9.34 3.21 25.43
C LYS A 111 -7.89 3.08 25.01
N ILE A 112 -7.20 4.21 24.93
CA ILE A 112 -5.82 4.30 24.46
C ILE A 112 -4.95 4.80 25.60
N GLU A 113 -4.03 3.96 26.03
CA GLU A 113 -3.05 4.31 27.05
C GLU A 113 -1.78 4.83 26.40
N MET A 114 -1.42 6.07 26.72
CA MET A 114 -0.21 6.74 26.28
C MET A 114 0.92 6.50 27.28
N LYS A 115 2.17 6.50 26.78
CA LYS A 115 3.35 6.43 27.64
C LYS A 115 3.38 7.59 28.64
N GLN A 116 3.96 7.35 29.82
CA GLN A 116 4.16 8.38 30.85
C GLN A 116 4.82 9.64 30.29
N ASN A 117 4.46 10.80 30.84
CA ASN A 117 4.93 12.12 30.43
C ASN A 117 4.56 12.55 28.99
N THR A 118 3.67 11.82 28.32
CA THR A 118 3.11 12.27 27.03
C THR A 118 2.05 13.33 27.29
N THR A 119 2.32 14.58 26.90
CA THR A 119 1.37 15.71 27.01
C THR A 119 0.61 15.99 25.72
N THR A 120 1.16 15.54 24.59
CA THR A 120 0.59 15.71 23.25
C THR A 120 0.87 14.46 22.43
N SER A 121 -0.05 14.10 21.55
CA SER A 121 0.08 12.97 20.63
C SER A 121 -0.36 13.36 19.24
N ARG A 122 0.09 12.61 18.24
CA ARG A 122 -0.42 12.71 16.88
C ARG A 122 -1.41 11.59 16.65
N MET A 123 -2.67 11.92 16.40
CA MET A 123 -3.64 10.98 15.86
C MET A 123 -3.46 10.90 14.35
N LEU A 124 -3.37 9.68 13.83
CA LEU A 124 -3.39 9.39 12.41
C LEU A 124 -4.73 8.75 12.08
N ILE A 125 -5.44 9.27 11.07
CA ILE A 125 -6.70 8.71 10.58
C ILE A 125 -6.67 8.52 9.06
N TRP A 126 -7.18 7.40 8.59
CA TRP A 126 -7.28 7.07 7.16
C TRP A 126 -8.45 6.12 6.92
N ASP A 127 -8.91 6.05 5.68
CA ASP A 127 -9.81 4.99 5.21
C ASP A 127 -8.97 3.74 4.90
N PHE A 128 -9.32 2.57 5.45
CA PHE A 128 -8.58 1.32 5.25
C PHE A 128 -9.22 0.39 4.20
N ALA A 129 -10.28 0.82 3.54
CA ALA A 129 -11.06 0.09 2.56
C ALA A 129 -10.98 0.76 1.17
N ALA A 130 -12.09 1.24 0.59
CA ALA A 130 -12.10 1.88 -0.72
C ALA A 130 -12.17 3.41 -0.59
N GLU A 131 -11.33 4.12 -1.34
CA GLU A 131 -11.40 5.58 -1.42
C GLU A 131 -12.63 6.03 -2.25
N ASP A 132 -13.80 6.01 -1.64
CA ASP A 132 -15.07 6.41 -2.26
C ASP A 132 -15.60 7.76 -1.76
N GLY A 133 -14.83 8.43 -0.89
CA GLY A 133 -15.06 9.80 -0.46
C GLY A 133 -15.88 9.93 0.80
N ASP A 134 -15.63 9.02 1.75
CA ASP A 134 -16.01 9.14 3.14
C ASP A 134 -15.50 10.43 3.79
N VAL A 135 -16.37 11.02 4.61
CA VAL A 135 -16.06 12.27 5.31
C VAL A 135 -16.38 12.14 6.79
N VAL A 136 -15.45 12.58 7.62
CA VAL A 136 -15.59 12.61 9.08
C VAL A 136 -15.29 13.99 9.66
N THR A 137 -15.76 14.23 10.88
CA THR A 137 -15.36 15.37 11.72
C THR A 137 -14.74 14.84 12.99
N VAL A 138 -13.61 15.44 13.42
CA VAL A 138 -12.91 15.07 14.65
C VAL A 138 -13.13 16.15 15.70
N LYS A 139 -13.55 15.73 16.89
CA LYS A 139 -13.66 16.57 18.08
C LYS A 139 -12.70 16.08 19.15
N VAL A 140 -12.23 17.00 19.98
CA VAL A 140 -11.45 16.71 21.18
C VAL A 140 -12.05 17.45 22.36
N ASP A 141 -12.37 16.71 23.42
CA ASP A 141 -13.00 17.21 24.64
C ASP A 141 -14.27 18.03 24.32
N GLY A 142 -15.09 17.53 23.39
CA GLY A 142 -16.32 18.17 22.92
C GLY A 142 -16.11 19.34 21.93
N ASN A 143 -14.89 19.84 21.76
CA ASN A 143 -14.58 20.93 20.83
C ASN A 143 -14.21 20.39 19.45
N ILE A 144 -14.68 21.05 18.39
CA ILE A 144 -14.32 20.67 17.02
C ILE A 144 -12.83 20.97 16.80
N LEU A 145 -12.05 19.93 16.53
CA LEU A 145 -10.64 20.06 16.14
C LEU A 145 -10.53 20.29 14.63
N GLN A 146 -11.21 19.46 13.84
CA GLN A 146 -11.22 19.59 12.39
C GLN A 146 -12.51 19.02 11.79
N THR A 147 -13.12 19.78 10.87
CA THR A 147 -14.36 19.41 10.17
C THR A 147 -14.10 18.88 8.77
N ASN A 148 -15.01 18.05 8.28
CA ASN A 148 -15.09 17.64 6.87
C ASN A 148 -13.76 17.07 6.32
N ILE A 149 -13.13 16.20 7.10
CA ILE A 149 -11.95 15.46 6.67
C ILE A 149 -12.43 14.40 5.69
N ASN A 150 -12.08 14.56 4.41
CA ASN A 150 -12.22 13.50 3.43
C ASN A 150 -11.11 12.47 3.69
N ILE A 151 -11.48 11.32 4.23
CA ILE A 151 -10.53 10.27 4.57
C ILE A 151 -10.20 9.47 3.31
N MET A 152 -8.92 9.23 3.12
CA MET A 152 -8.35 8.47 2.00
C MET A 152 -7.46 7.38 2.58
N ASN A 153 -6.89 6.49 1.77
CA ASN A 153 -5.93 5.50 2.25
C ASN A 153 -4.63 6.15 2.77
N SER A 154 -4.33 7.38 2.35
CA SER A 154 -3.24 8.18 2.91
C SER A 154 -3.62 8.80 4.27
N PRO A 155 -2.86 8.56 5.35
CA PRO A 155 -3.20 9.08 6.67
C PRO A 155 -3.13 10.59 6.80
N VAL A 156 -4.19 11.15 7.38
CA VAL A 156 -4.25 12.52 7.87
C VAL A 156 -3.76 12.54 9.32
N ALA A 157 -2.88 13.49 9.63
CA ALA A 157 -2.33 13.68 10.97
C ALA A 157 -2.99 14.86 11.68
N LEU A 158 -3.46 14.63 12.91
CA LEU A 158 -4.02 15.65 13.80
C LEU A 158 -3.26 15.61 15.12
N ASP A 159 -2.82 16.77 15.61
CA ASP A 159 -2.19 16.85 16.92
C ASP A 159 -3.29 17.00 18.00
N ILE A 160 -3.22 16.16 19.05
CA ILE A 160 -4.19 16.10 20.14
C ILE A 160 -3.50 16.25 21.50
N PRO A 161 -4.15 16.90 22.48
CA PRO A 161 -3.70 16.89 23.87
C PRO A 161 -3.80 15.48 24.47
N VAL A 162 -3.01 15.22 25.51
CA VAL A 162 -3.07 13.99 26.31
C VAL A 162 -3.06 14.38 27.81
N PRO A 163 -3.99 13.90 28.63
CA PRO A 163 -5.16 13.07 28.28
C PRO A 163 -6.25 13.86 27.57
N SER A 164 -7.12 13.17 26.84
CA SER A 164 -8.27 13.76 26.16
C SER A 164 -9.31 12.72 25.77
N VAL A 165 -10.49 13.16 25.38
CA VAL A 165 -11.51 12.34 24.71
C VAL A 165 -11.60 12.79 23.26
N VAL A 166 -11.29 11.89 22.32
CA VAL A 166 -11.40 12.15 20.89
C VAL A 166 -12.68 11.51 20.37
N GLU A 167 -13.52 12.27 19.68
CA GLU A 167 -14.73 11.77 19.02
C GLU A 167 -14.57 11.89 17.50
N ILE A 168 -14.90 10.83 16.79
CA ILE A 168 -14.86 10.79 15.33
C ILE A 168 -16.28 10.59 14.84
N LEU A 169 -16.85 11.64 14.25
CA LEU A 169 -18.24 11.72 13.77
C LEU A 169 -18.30 11.46 12.27
N GLY A 170 -19.09 10.49 11.85
CA GLY A 170 -19.40 10.25 10.43
C GLY A 170 -20.25 11.40 9.86
N VAL A 171 -19.85 11.96 8.72
CA VAL A 171 -20.53 13.10 8.07
C VAL A 171 -21.13 12.72 6.73
N LYS A 172 -20.38 12.00 5.90
CA LYS A 172 -20.82 11.55 4.58
C LYS A 172 -20.22 10.18 4.31
N ASP A 173 -21.07 9.29 3.85
CA ASP A 173 -20.72 7.97 3.32
C ASP A 173 -20.47 8.10 1.81
N GLY A 174 -19.30 7.64 1.35
CA GLY A 174 -18.92 7.57 -0.05
C GLY A 174 -19.54 6.36 -0.79
N GLY A 175 -19.86 5.31 -0.04
CA GLY A 175 -20.40 4.03 -0.48
C GLY A 175 -20.10 2.91 0.53
N GLY A 176 -21.02 1.97 0.71
CA GLY A 176 -20.75 0.78 1.55
C GLY A 176 -20.53 1.03 3.05
N GLY A 177 -20.71 2.27 3.53
CA GLY A 177 -20.57 2.66 4.92
C GLY A 177 -19.21 3.30 5.21
N ILE A 178 -19.13 4.11 6.27
CA ILE A 178 -17.89 4.83 6.60
C ILE A 178 -16.94 3.89 7.31
N THR A 179 -15.81 3.53 6.69
CA THR A 179 -14.77 2.76 7.37
C THR A 179 -13.48 3.55 7.53
N TYR A 180 -12.89 3.44 8.72
CA TYR A 180 -11.67 4.17 9.00
C TYR A 180 -10.81 3.48 10.05
N ALA A 181 -9.54 3.82 10.05
CA ALA A 181 -8.56 3.37 11.01
C ALA A 181 -7.92 4.57 11.70
N ALA A 182 -7.67 4.43 13.00
CA ALA A 182 -6.98 5.41 13.81
C ALA A 182 -5.71 4.80 14.43
N LYS A 183 -4.62 5.57 14.47
CA LYS A 183 -3.38 5.19 15.16
C LYS A 183 -2.89 6.36 16.01
N PHE A 184 -2.44 6.06 17.22
CA PHE A 184 -1.89 7.03 18.16
C PHE A 184 -0.42 6.72 18.45
N PRO A 185 0.53 7.15 17.60
CA PRO A 185 1.95 7.17 17.92
C PRO A 185 2.24 7.61 19.35
N GLY A 186 3.00 6.81 20.09
CA GLY A 186 3.29 7.05 21.52
C GLY A 186 2.38 6.30 22.49
N ALA A 187 1.32 5.63 22.00
CA ALA A 187 0.55 4.67 22.78
C ALA A 187 1.44 3.50 23.23
N VAL A 188 1.17 2.95 24.42
CA VAL A 188 1.92 1.82 25.01
C VAL A 188 1.89 0.61 24.09
N GLN A 189 0.71 0.26 23.58
CA GLN A 189 0.52 -0.91 22.71
C GLN A 189 0.84 -0.64 21.24
N ASN A 190 0.84 0.65 20.82
CA ASN A 190 1.12 1.08 19.45
C ASN A 190 0.29 0.34 18.36
N ASN A 191 -0.95 -0.05 18.68
CA ASN A 191 -1.86 -0.73 17.76
C ASN A 191 -2.49 0.24 16.77
N VAL A 192 -3.11 -0.30 15.72
CA VAL A 192 -4.08 0.40 14.87
C VAL A 192 -5.49 0.01 15.32
N TYR A 193 -6.41 0.97 15.30
CA TYR A 193 -7.80 0.80 15.72
C TYR A 193 -8.70 0.99 14.50
N PHE A 194 -9.20 -0.10 13.96
CA PHE A 194 -10.12 -0.15 12.82
C PHE A 194 -11.56 -0.04 13.33
N ASN A 195 -12.37 0.72 12.61
CA ASN A 195 -13.73 1.03 13.01
C ASN A 195 -14.63 1.29 11.81
N ALA A 196 -15.93 1.24 12.05
CA ALA A 196 -16.95 1.71 11.14
C ALA A 196 -17.78 2.81 11.83
N ALA A 197 -18.33 3.72 11.05
CA ALA A 197 -19.26 4.75 11.51
C ALA A 197 -20.47 4.83 10.57
N GLU A 198 -21.57 5.32 11.12
CA GLU A 198 -22.73 5.71 10.33
C GLU A 198 -22.75 7.24 10.20
N VAL A 199 -23.46 7.74 9.19
CA VAL A 199 -23.66 9.18 9.05
C VAL A 199 -24.41 9.72 10.27
N GLY A 200 -23.81 10.69 10.96
CA GLY A 200 -24.36 11.30 12.16
C GLY A 200 -24.06 10.56 13.46
N SER A 201 -23.40 9.40 13.41
CA SER A 201 -22.94 8.68 14.61
C SER A 201 -21.45 8.93 14.87
N SER A 202 -21.03 8.74 16.12
CA SER A 202 -19.67 8.98 16.54
C SER A 202 -19.11 7.82 17.34
N ASN A 203 -17.84 7.51 17.12
CA ASN A 203 -17.05 6.61 17.95
C ASN A 203 -16.09 7.42 18.82
N VAL A 204 -15.86 6.94 20.04
CA VAL A 204 -15.09 7.65 21.07
C VAL A 204 -13.79 6.93 21.39
N TYR A 205 -12.70 7.69 21.45
CA TYR A 205 -11.37 7.25 21.83
C TYR A 205 -10.96 8.00 23.11
N THR A 206 -10.98 7.29 24.24
CA THR A 206 -10.55 7.85 25.52
C THR A 206 -9.04 7.69 25.63
N ILE A 207 -8.31 8.80 25.62
CA ILE A 207 -6.85 8.85 25.69
C ILE A 207 -6.42 9.14 27.12
N THR A 208 -5.70 8.21 27.74
CA THR A 208 -5.18 8.32 29.12
C THR A 208 -3.66 8.24 29.15
N VAL A 209 -3.07 8.58 30.29
CA VAL A 209 -1.65 8.33 30.58
C VAL A 209 -1.56 7.14 31.54
N GLN A 210 -0.51 6.33 31.38
CA GLN A 210 -0.15 5.24 32.30
C GLN A 210 0.19 5.73 33.72
#